data_AF-A0A2S9Q799-F1
#
_entry.id   AF-A0A2S9Q799-F1
#
_cell.length_a   1.000
_cell.length_b   1.000
_cell.length_c   1.000
_cell.angle_alpha   90.00
_cell.angle_beta   90.00
_cell.angle_gamma   90.00
#
_symmetry.space_group_name_H-M   'P 1'
#
loop_
_entity.id
_entity.type
_entity.pdbx_description
1 polymer ?
#
loop_
_entity_poly.entity_id
_entity_poly.type
_entity_poly.pdbx_seq_one_letter_code
_entity_poly.pdbx_strand_id
1 'polypeptide(L)'
;MPQTPLPVRLLVCVTCRREGDDPEAPRQGARLRDALAGRLPEGVELQPVECLGNCKRSCTVALSAPGTWTYVFGDLTAESGPDILTGIDLLTHSSDGLMPWRGRPDVFKRSMIARIPPLPIQEVLYPPLEGEGRPPGPGWGENTPAPMEKAASPREEVTPPRGFASTLPLQGRVVKPTLKDAAE
;
A
#
# COMPACT_ATOMS: atom_id res chain seq x y z
N MET A 1 -9.48 -11.49 -28.45
CA MET A 1 -9.96 -12.56 -27.55
C MET A 1 -10.58 -11.87 -26.34
N PRO A 2 -11.79 -12.25 -25.87
CA PRO A 2 -12.29 -11.70 -24.62
C PRO A 2 -11.36 -12.14 -23.49
N GLN A 3 -10.80 -11.18 -22.76
CA GLN A 3 -9.95 -11.45 -21.60
C GLN A 3 -10.83 -11.97 -20.46
N THR A 4 -10.36 -12.98 -19.74
CA THR A 4 -11.07 -13.49 -18.55
C THR A 4 -11.02 -12.42 -17.45
N PRO A 5 -12.16 -12.02 -16.87
CA PRO A 5 -12.19 -11.11 -15.73
C PRO A 5 -11.33 -11.61 -14.56
N LEU A 6 -10.54 -10.71 -13.97
CA LEU A 6 -9.71 -11.04 -12.82
C LEU A 6 -10.58 -11.20 -11.55
N PRO A 7 -10.32 -12.22 -10.70
CA PRO A 7 -11.06 -12.40 -9.44
C PRO A 7 -10.54 -11.41 -8.39
N VAL A 8 -11.09 -10.19 -8.44
CA VAL A 8 -10.69 -9.10 -7.53
C VAL A 8 -11.23 -9.34 -6.13
N ARG A 9 -10.39 -9.10 -5.14
CA ARG A 9 -10.72 -9.09 -3.72
C ARG A 9 -10.66 -7.65 -3.23
N LEU A 10 -11.73 -7.21 -2.57
CA LEU A 10 -11.79 -5.94 -1.86
C LEU A 10 -11.56 -6.19 -0.37
N LEU A 11 -10.40 -5.76 0.13
CA LEU A 11 -10.07 -5.83 1.54
C LEU A 11 -10.45 -4.51 2.22
N VAL A 12 -11.34 -4.54 3.21
CA VAL A 12 -11.78 -3.34 3.94
C VAL A 12 -11.29 -3.40 5.37
N CYS A 13 -10.52 -2.39 5.80
CA CYS A 13 -10.09 -2.26 7.18
C CYS A 13 -11.26 -1.86 8.08
N VAL A 14 -11.87 -2.81 8.78
CA VAL A 14 -13.12 -2.57 9.52
C VAL A 14 -12.92 -1.85 10.86
N THR A 15 -11.68 -1.73 11.35
CA THR A 15 -11.37 -1.02 12.60
C THR A 15 -11.00 0.45 12.40
N CYS A 16 -10.90 0.92 11.14
CA CYS A 16 -10.62 2.32 10.82
C CYS A 16 -11.56 3.26 11.59
N ARG A 17 -10.96 4.28 12.21
CA ARG A 17 -11.67 5.36 12.90
C ARG A 17 -11.28 6.69 12.26
N ARG A 18 -12.25 7.56 12.05
CA ARG A 18 -11.97 8.95 11.67
C ARG A 18 -11.65 9.78 12.91
N GLU A 19 -10.77 10.74 12.77
CA GLU A 19 -10.62 11.77 13.80
C GLU A 19 -11.96 12.50 13.99
N GLY A 20 -12.40 12.64 15.24
CA GLY A 20 -13.71 13.20 15.59
C GLY A 20 -14.90 12.25 15.50
N ASP A 21 -14.71 10.98 15.11
CA ASP A 21 -15.80 9.99 15.20
C ASP A 21 -16.13 9.68 16.67
N ASP A 22 -17.42 9.63 16.98
CA ASP A 22 -17.96 9.14 18.25
C ASP A 22 -17.33 7.78 18.63
N PRO A 23 -16.73 7.65 19.83
CA PRO A 23 -16.20 6.40 20.35
C PRO A 23 -17.15 5.21 20.25
N GLU A 24 -18.43 5.43 20.51
CA GLU A 24 -19.47 4.39 20.62
C GLU A 24 -20.12 4.06 19.27
N ALA A 25 -19.99 4.95 18.29
CA ALA A 25 -20.56 4.71 16.97
C ALA A 25 -19.78 3.62 16.20
N PRO A 26 -20.43 2.88 15.27
CA PRO A 26 -19.75 1.88 14.46
C PRO A 26 -18.51 2.47 13.77
N ARG A 27 -17.43 1.70 13.69
CA ARG A 27 -16.19 2.14 13.03
C ARG A 27 -16.46 2.56 11.59
N GLN A 28 -15.81 3.64 11.12
CA GLN A 28 -15.95 4.14 9.74
C GLN A 28 -15.73 3.03 8.69
N GLY A 29 -14.76 2.14 8.93
CA GLY A 29 -14.51 1.00 8.05
C GLY A 29 -15.64 -0.03 8.02
N ALA A 30 -16.27 -0.31 9.17
CA ALA A 30 -17.45 -1.16 9.23
C ALA A 30 -18.62 -0.53 8.45
N ARG A 31 -18.86 0.78 8.61
CA ARG A 31 -19.88 1.51 7.84
C ARG A 31 -19.63 1.43 6.34
N LEU A 32 -18.38 1.59 5.89
CA LEU A 32 -18.01 1.45 4.48
C LEU A 32 -18.24 0.03 3.96
N ARG A 33 -17.80 -1.00 4.70
CA ARG A 33 -18.08 -2.40 4.36
C ARG A 33 -19.58 -2.64 4.19
N ASP A 34 -20.40 -2.16 5.13
CA ASP A 34 -21.85 -2.35 5.10
C ASP A 34 -22.49 -1.61 3.93
N ALA A 35 -22.00 -0.40 3.60
CA ALA A 35 -22.45 0.34 2.43
C ALA A 35 -22.11 -0.33 1.08
N LEU A 36 -21.12 -1.23 1.07
CA LEU A 36 -20.69 -2.02 -0.09
C LEU A 36 -21.34 -3.41 -0.15
N ALA A 37 -21.80 -3.94 0.99
CA ALA A 37 -22.43 -5.24 1.08
C ALA A 37 -23.64 -5.32 0.14
N GLY A 38 -23.70 -6.36 -0.70
CA GLY A 38 -24.78 -6.54 -1.68
C GLY A 38 -24.71 -5.65 -2.92
N ARG A 39 -23.67 -4.82 -3.08
CA ARG A 39 -23.49 -3.92 -4.25
C ARG A 39 -22.27 -4.27 -5.10
N LEU A 40 -21.55 -5.33 -4.74
CA LEU A 40 -20.36 -5.75 -5.47
C LEU A 40 -20.72 -6.47 -6.77
N PRO A 41 -19.89 -6.31 -7.83
CA PRO A 41 -20.02 -7.09 -9.04
C PRO A 41 -19.86 -8.60 -8.77
N GLU A 42 -20.38 -9.42 -9.68
CA GLU A 42 -20.19 -10.87 -9.63
C GLU A 42 -18.70 -11.23 -9.68
N GLY A 43 -18.29 -12.23 -8.89
CA GLY A 43 -16.90 -12.69 -8.81
C GLY A 43 -15.97 -11.86 -7.93
N VAL A 44 -16.45 -10.77 -7.33
CA VAL A 44 -15.68 -9.94 -6.40
C VAL A 44 -15.89 -10.38 -4.96
N GLU A 45 -14.81 -10.66 -4.24
CA GLU A 45 -14.86 -11.03 -2.82
C GLU A 45 -14.75 -9.79 -1.92
N LEU A 46 -15.74 -9.57 -1.04
CA LEU A 46 -15.62 -8.60 0.05
C LEU A 46 -14.96 -9.25 1.26
N GLN A 47 -13.72 -8.87 1.55
CA GLN A 47 -13.01 -9.37 2.72
C GLN A 47 -12.84 -8.29 3.79
N PRO A 48 -13.54 -8.37 4.94
CA PRO A 48 -13.18 -7.54 6.07
C PRO A 48 -11.80 -7.96 6.60
N VAL A 49 -10.96 -6.98 6.94
CA VAL A 49 -9.69 -7.20 7.63
C VAL A 49 -9.60 -6.34 8.87
N GLU A 50 -8.87 -6.81 9.88
CA GLU A 50 -8.78 -6.10 11.15
C GLU A 50 -8.03 -4.78 11.01
N CYS A 51 -6.87 -4.75 10.35
CA CYS A 51 -6.09 -3.51 10.24
C CYS A 51 -5.21 -3.50 8.97
N LEU A 52 -5.10 -2.33 8.33
CA LEU A 52 -4.15 -2.06 7.24
C LEU A 52 -3.04 -1.05 7.66
N GLY A 53 -2.94 -0.74 8.96
CA GLY A 53 -1.86 0.08 9.53
C GLY A 53 -1.87 1.56 9.14
N ASN A 54 -2.86 2.04 8.40
CA ASN A 54 -2.91 3.39 7.82
C ASN A 54 -3.90 4.32 8.55
N CYS A 55 -3.94 4.27 9.88
CA CYS A 55 -4.94 4.97 10.70
C CYS A 55 -4.98 6.50 10.48
N LYS A 56 -3.84 7.13 10.16
CA LYS A 56 -3.77 8.59 9.90
C LYS A 56 -4.53 9.02 8.65
N ARG A 57 -4.75 8.10 7.70
CA ARG A 57 -5.45 8.33 6.43
C ARG A 57 -6.61 7.34 6.31
N SER A 58 -7.46 7.30 7.33
CA SER A 58 -8.68 6.46 7.35
C SER A 58 -9.77 7.05 6.43
N CYS A 59 -10.67 6.25 5.86
CA CYS A 59 -10.73 4.79 5.87
C CYS A 59 -9.80 4.18 4.81
N THR A 60 -9.28 2.98 5.07
CA THR A 60 -8.36 2.28 4.18
C THR A 60 -8.98 1.02 3.58
N VAL A 61 -8.79 0.82 2.28
CA VAL A 61 -9.12 -0.42 1.56
C VAL A 61 -7.95 -0.87 0.71
N ALA A 62 -7.91 -2.16 0.35
CA ALA A 62 -7.02 -2.68 -0.66
C ALA A 62 -7.77 -3.46 -1.74
N LEU A 63 -7.30 -3.36 -2.98
CA LEU A 63 -7.75 -4.17 -4.11
C LEU A 63 -6.61 -5.08 -4.54
N SER A 64 -6.87 -6.38 -4.60
CA SER A 64 -5.90 -7.38 -5.05
C SER A 64 -6.55 -8.44 -5.92
N ALA A 65 -5.77 -9.05 -6.80
CA ALA A 65 -6.12 -10.26 -7.51
C ALA A 65 -4.85 -11.12 -7.67
N PRO A 66 -4.98 -12.45 -7.86
CA PRO A 66 -3.84 -13.32 -8.07
C PRO A 66 -2.99 -12.86 -9.27
N GLY A 67 -1.68 -12.73 -9.06
CA GLY A 67 -0.74 -12.34 -10.11
C GLY A 67 -0.82 -10.87 -10.55
N THR A 68 -1.61 -10.02 -9.87
CA THR A 68 -1.75 -8.59 -10.21
C THR A 68 -1.06 -7.69 -9.20
N TRP A 69 -0.91 -6.41 -9.55
CA TRP A 69 -0.55 -5.40 -8.56
C TRP A 69 -1.66 -5.26 -7.53
N THR A 70 -1.26 -5.12 -6.26
CA THR A 70 -2.17 -4.78 -5.16
C THR A 70 -2.14 -3.28 -4.93
N TYR A 71 -3.33 -2.68 -4.77
CA TYR A 71 -3.50 -1.24 -4.57
C TYR A 71 -4.07 -1.00 -3.18
N VAL A 72 -3.47 -0.07 -2.43
CA VAL A 72 -3.98 0.37 -1.13
C VAL A 72 -4.40 1.83 -1.24
N PHE A 73 -5.64 2.13 -0.84
CA PHE A 73 -6.21 3.47 -0.85
C PHE A 73 -6.62 3.87 0.56
N GLY A 74 -6.34 5.12 0.94
CA GLY A 74 -6.75 5.73 2.21
C GLY A 74 -7.75 6.87 1.98
N ASP A 75 -7.98 7.67 3.02
CA ASP A 75 -8.86 8.86 3.00
C ASP A 75 -10.27 8.60 2.44
N LEU A 76 -10.75 7.36 2.52
CA LEU A 76 -12.07 6.97 2.01
C LEU A 76 -13.14 7.22 3.07
N THR A 77 -14.37 7.43 2.63
CA THR A 77 -15.55 7.58 3.50
C THR A 77 -16.57 6.50 3.18
N ALA A 78 -17.64 6.40 3.97
CA ALA A 78 -18.76 5.49 3.68
C ALA A 78 -19.44 5.83 2.33
N GLU A 79 -19.24 7.04 1.80
CA GLU A 79 -19.78 7.50 0.52
C GLU A 79 -18.88 7.14 -0.67
N SER A 80 -17.63 6.73 -0.44
CA SER A 80 -16.67 6.36 -1.50
C SER A 80 -17.02 5.06 -2.23
N GLY A 81 -18.15 4.41 -1.92
CA GLY A 81 -18.59 3.16 -2.53
C GLY A 81 -18.57 3.16 -4.07
N PRO A 82 -19.15 4.16 -4.76
CA PRO A 82 -19.11 4.23 -6.22
C PRO A 82 -17.70 4.30 -6.82
N ASP A 83 -16.79 5.03 -6.18
CA ASP A 83 -15.39 5.12 -6.61
C ASP A 83 -14.68 3.77 -6.46
N ILE A 84 -14.95 3.07 -5.36
CA ILE A 84 -14.41 1.73 -5.10
C ILE A 84 -14.91 0.73 -6.15
N LEU A 85 -16.20 0.76 -6.48
CA LEU A 85 -16.78 -0.08 -7.53
C LEU A 85 -16.15 0.19 -8.90
N THR A 86 -15.90 1.47 -9.23
CA THR A 86 -15.19 1.86 -10.45
C THR A 86 -13.75 1.33 -10.45
N GLY A 87 -13.06 1.42 -9.33
CA GLY A 87 -11.71 0.87 -9.19
C GLY A 87 -11.65 -0.65 -9.34
N ILE A 88 -12.63 -1.36 -8.77
CA ILE A 88 -12.79 -2.81 -8.94
C ILE A 88 -12.98 -3.14 -10.42
N ASP A 89 -13.88 -2.45 -11.11
CA ASP A 89 -14.15 -2.68 -12.54
C ASP A 89 -12.88 -2.49 -13.39
N LEU A 90 -12.13 -1.41 -13.13
CA LEU A 90 -10.86 -1.13 -13.81
C LEU A 90 -9.80 -2.21 -13.60
N LEU A 91 -9.70 -2.78 -12.39
CA LEU A 91 -8.75 -3.85 -12.12
C LEU A 91 -9.24 -5.19 -12.68
N THR A 92 -10.54 -5.46 -12.59
CA THR A 92 -11.20 -6.68 -13.10
C THR A 92 -10.95 -6.86 -14.59
N HIS A 93 -10.99 -5.77 -15.36
CA HIS A 93 -10.80 -5.76 -16.81
C HIS A 93 -9.37 -5.38 -17.25
N SER A 94 -8.42 -5.34 -16.33
CA SER A 94 -7.01 -5.08 -16.66
C SER A 94 -6.40 -6.27 -17.41
N SER A 95 -5.68 -6.00 -18.50
CA SER A 95 -4.98 -7.01 -19.30
C SER A 95 -3.60 -7.39 -18.78
N ASP A 96 -2.97 -6.52 -17.99
CA ASP A 96 -1.59 -6.65 -17.51
C ASP A 96 -1.51 -6.71 -15.98
N GLY A 97 -2.65 -6.86 -15.30
CA GLY A 97 -2.74 -6.86 -13.84
C GLY A 97 -2.41 -5.50 -13.21
N LEU A 98 -2.40 -4.43 -14.01
CA LEU A 98 -2.28 -3.04 -13.57
C LEU A 98 -3.62 -2.34 -13.78
N MET A 99 -4.17 -1.74 -12.72
CA MET A 99 -5.30 -0.83 -12.85
C MET A 99 -4.91 0.32 -13.81
N PRO A 100 -5.63 0.56 -14.91
CA PRO A 100 -5.33 1.67 -15.82
C PRO A 100 -5.40 3.03 -15.11
N TRP A 101 -4.59 4.02 -15.52
CA TRP A 101 -4.70 5.38 -14.98
C TRP A 101 -5.94 6.11 -15.51
N ARG A 102 -6.25 5.92 -16.80
CA ARG A 102 -7.44 6.47 -17.45
C ARG A 102 -8.68 5.81 -16.84
N GLY A 103 -9.70 6.62 -16.53
CA GLY A 103 -10.94 6.14 -15.92
C GLY A 103 -10.90 6.04 -14.40
N ARG A 104 -9.72 6.16 -13.75
CA ARG A 104 -9.65 6.19 -12.29
C ARG A 104 -10.46 7.36 -11.73
N PRO A 105 -11.28 7.12 -10.69
CA PRO A 105 -11.91 8.21 -9.95
C PRO A 105 -10.88 9.12 -9.31
N ASP A 106 -11.23 10.39 -9.12
CA ASP A 106 -10.31 11.38 -8.55
C ASP A 106 -9.93 11.06 -7.10
N VAL A 107 -10.81 10.43 -6.34
CA VAL A 107 -10.51 9.90 -5.01
C VAL A 107 -9.32 8.95 -5.07
N PHE A 108 -9.36 7.96 -5.98
CA PHE A 108 -8.29 6.96 -6.13
C PHE A 108 -6.96 7.56 -6.60
N LYS A 109 -7.00 8.62 -7.42
CA LYS A 109 -5.77 9.33 -7.85
C LYS A 109 -5.08 10.03 -6.68
N ARG A 110 -5.84 10.60 -5.75
CA ARG A 110 -5.33 11.39 -4.61
C ARG A 110 -5.03 10.53 -3.39
N SER A 111 -5.73 9.41 -3.24
CA SER A 111 -5.74 8.62 -2.01
C SER A 111 -4.91 7.33 -2.06
N MET A 112 -4.19 7.11 -3.15
CA MET A 112 -3.26 5.98 -3.27
C MET A 112 -2.16 6.06 -2.19
N ILE A 113 -2.07 5.01 -1.38
CA ILE A 113 -1.09 4.85 -0.30
C ILE A 113 0.09 4.01 -0.78
N ALA A 114 -0.22 2.88 -1.43
CA ALA A 114 0.78 1.95 -1.91
C ALA A 114 0.31 1.23 -3.17
N ARG A 115 1.28 0.85 -3.99
CA ARG A 115 1.12 -0.07 -5.10
C ARG A 115 2.17 -1.17 -4.96
N ILE A 116 1.72 -2.36 -4.58
CA ILE A 116 2.58 -3.49 -4.24
C ILE A 116 2.64 -4.42 -5.47
N PRO A 117 3.85 -4.74 -5.98
CA PRO A 117 3.99 -5.62 -7.13
C PRO A 117 3.44 -7.02 -6.82
N PRO A 118 3.01 -7.79 -7.85
CA PRO A 118 2.68 -9.20 -7.66
C PRO A 118 3.93 -9.93 -7.18
N LEU A 119 3.93 -10.33 -5.91
CA LEU A 119 4.99 -11.15 -5.35
C LEU A 119 4.59 -12.62 -5.55
N PRO A 120 5.49 -13.48 -6.04
CA PRO A 120 5.28 -14.91 -5.91
C PRO A 120 5.25 -15.21 -4.41
N ILE A 121 4.08 -15.58 -3.89
CA ILE A 121 3.97 -16.07 -2.52
C ILE A 121 4.67 -17.43 -2.54
N GLN A 122 5.93 -17.48 -2.11
CA GLN A 122 6.51 -18.75 -1.75
C GLN A 122 5.78 -19.17 -0.47
N GLU A 123 5.07 -20.30 -0.50
CA GLU A 123 4.30 -20.86 0.62
C GLU A 123 5.14 -21.03 1.91
N VAL A 124 6.45 -20.79 1.85
CA VAL A 124 7.45 -21.04 2.89
C VAL A 124 7.99 -19.74 3.52
N LEU A 125 7.15 -18.75 3.85
CA LEU A 125 7.60 -17.63 4.71
C LEU A 125 7.05 -17.65 6.14
N TYR A 126 6.12 -18.55 6.43
CA TYR A 126 5.80 -18.96 7.79
C TYR A 126 5.47 -20.46 7.76
N PRO A 127 6.36 -21.37 8.19
CA PRO A 127 5.90 -22.72 8.49
C PRO A 127 4.75 -22.63 9.51
N PRO A 128 3.79 -23.58 9.50
CA PRO A 128 2.77 -23.67 10.52
C PRO A 128 3.40 -23.59 11.91
N LEU A 129 2.76 -22.87 12.83
CA LEU A 129 3.18 -22.72 14.23
C LEU A 129 2.97 -24.04 15.00
N GLU A 130 3.48 -25.15 14.50
CA GLU A 130 3.47 -26.44 15.19
C GLU A 130 4.88 -26.74 15.69
N GLY A 131 5.11 -26.46 16.97
CA GLY A 131 6.37 -26.73 17.65
C GLY A 131 6.64 -25.73 18.76
N GLU A 132 6.56 -26.19 20.00
CA GLU A 132 7.00 -25.46 21.19
C GLU A 132 8.45 -24.98 20.99
N GLY A 133 8.68 -23.68 20.96
CA GLY A 133 10.05 -23.16 20.86
C GLY A 133 10.24 -21.88 20.08
N ARG A 134 9.32 -20.91 20.18
CA ARG A 134 9.72 -19.53 19.88
C ARG A 134 10.52 -19.00 21.07
N PRO A 135 11.84 -18.73 20.96
CA PRO A 135 12.46 -17.82 21.90
C PRO A 135 11.72 -16.48 21.75
N PRO A 136 11.36 -15.79 22.85
CA PRO A 136 10.58 -14.57 22.77
C PRO A 136 11.25 -13.64 21.77
N GLY A 137 10.51 -13.27 20.71
CA GLY A 137 10.95 -12.20 19.82
C GLY A 137 11.12 -10.93 20.66
N PRO A 138 11.93 -9.95 20.24
CA PRO A 138 12.01 -8.68 20.94
C PRO A 138 10.58 -8.12 21.02
N GLY A 139 10.00 -8.14 22.22
CA GLY A 139 8.60 -7.87 22.44
C GLY A 139 8.26 -6.47 21.95
N TRP A 140 7.33 -6.37 21.01
CA TRP A 140 6.70 -5.10 20.67
C TRP A 140 5.72 -4.75 21.79
N GLY A 141 6.22 -4.37 22.96
CA GLY A 141 5.33 -4.02 24.07
C GLY A 141 5.87 -4.03 25.50
N GLU A 142 7.17 -4.04 25.76
CA GLU A 142 7.70 -3.75 27.11
C GLU A 142 9.04 -2.99 26.96
N ASN A 143 9.11 -1.77 27.47
CA ASN A 143 10.36 -0.99 27.54
C ASN A 143 11.31 -1.60 28.58
N THR A 144 11.92 -2.74 28.24
CA THR A 144 13.07 -3.27 28.96
C THR A 144 14.27 -3.11 28.04
N PRO A 145 15.25 -2.23 28.35
CA PRO A 145 16.48 -2.20 27.58
C PRO A 145 17.14 -3.57 27.71
N ALA A 146 17.32 -4.27 26.60
CA ALA A 146 18.13 -5.47 26.57
C ALA A 146 19.52 -5.15 27.14
N PRO A 147 20.12 -6.00 28.00
CA PRO A 147 21.52 -5.84 28.33
C PRO A 147 22.31 -5.90 27.03
N MET A 148 23.12 -4.88 26.76
CA MET A 148 24.04 -4.85 25.62
C MET A 148 25.12 -5.92 25.82
N GLU A 149 24.82 -7.17 25.52
CA GLU A 149 25.84 -8.14 25.19
C GLU A 149 26.26 -7.93 23.74
N LYS A 150 27.55 -7.63 23.58
CA LYS A 150 28.20 -7.32 22.30
C LYS A 150 28.25 -8.58 21.42
N ALA A 151 27.14 -8.90 20.75
CA ALA A 151 27.16 -9.80 19.60
C ALA A 151 27.75 -9.03 18.41
N ALA A 152 29.08 -8.99 18.33
CA ALA A 152 29.79 -8.55 17.15
C ALA A 152 29.60 -9.61 16.04
N SER A 153 28.60 -9.44 15.19
CA SER A 153 28.58 -10.13 13.91
C SER A 153 29.70 -9.54 13.04
N PRO A 154 30.58 -10.35 12.41
CA PRO A 154 31.56 -9.83 11.47
C PRO A 154 30.83 -9.13 10.33
N ARG A 155 31.12 -7.84 10.14
CA ARG A 155 30.76 -7.14 8.91
C ARG A 155 31.66 -7.69 7.82
N GLU A 156 31.15 -8.55 6.95
CA GLU A 156 31.82 -8.78 5.68
C GLU A 156 31.78 -7.46 4.88
N GLU A 157 32.95 -6.84 4.72
CA GLU A 157 33.12 -5.68 3.86
C GLU A 157 32.90 -6.11 2.42
N VAL A 158 31.70 -5.83 1.90
CA VAL A 158 31.44 -5.89 0.46
C VAL A 158 32.28 -4.80 -0.20
N THR A 159 33.46 -5.18 -0.68
CA THR A 159 34.33 -4.29 -1.45
C THR A 159 33.67 -4.04 -2.81
N PRO A 160 33.31 -2.79 -3.16
CA PRO A 160 32.77 -2.50 -4.48
C PRO A 160 33.85 -2.79 -5.55
N PRO A 161 33.46 -3.29 -6.74
CA PRO A 161 34.43 -3.55 -7.80
C PRO A 161 35.17 -2.27 -8.18
N ARG A 162 36.50 -2.34 -8.22
CA ARG A 162 37.36 -1.24 -8.68
C ARG A 162 37.12 -1.01 -10.17
N GLY A 163 36.60 0.16 -10.53
CA GLY A 163 36.68 0.68 -11.89
C GLY A 163 35.39 1.29 -12.43
N PHE A 164 35.06 2.49 -11.98
CA PHE A 164 34.46 3.50 -12.86
C PHE A 164 35.13 4.84 -12.52
N ALA A 165 36.19 5.15 -13.27
CA ALA A 165 36.88 6.43 -13.18
C ALA A 165 35.95 7.53 -13.69
N SER A 166 35.41 8.35 -12.80
CA SER A 166 34.72 9.60 -13.14
C SER A 166 35.74 10.73 -13.26
N THR A 167 36.39 10.83 -14.41
CA THR A 167 37.07 12.07 -14.85
C THR A 167 36.24 12.75 -15.91
N LEU A 168 35.31 13.60 -15.47
CA LEU A 168 34.77 14.71 -16.27
C LEU A 168 34.53 15.91 -15.33
N PRO A 169 35.16 17.07 -15.58
CA PRO A 169 35.07 18.21 -14.69
C PRO A 169 33.71 18.91 -14.80
N LEU A 170 33.12 19.22 -13.64
CA LEU A 170 31.99 20.13 -13.48
C LEU A 170 32.39 21.56 -13.89
N GLN A 171 32.07 21.96 -15.12
CA GLN A 171 31.97 23.38 -15.47
C GLN A 171 30.59 23.65 -16.07
N GLY A 172 29.67 24.10 -15.21
CA GLY A 172 28.39 24.67 -15.59
C GLY A 172 28.12 25.88 -14.71
N ARG A 173 28.39 27.07 -15.25
CA ARG A 173 28.09 28.38 -14.64
C ARG A 173 26.58 28.51 -14.43
N VAL A 174 26.15 28.75 -13.19
CA VAL A 174 24.79 29.24 -12.90
C VAL A 174 24.77 30.75 -13.17
N VAL A 175 24.09 31.18 -14.23
CA VAL A 175 23.77 32.60 -14.46
C VAL A 175 22.36 32.84 -13.92
N LYS A 176 22.25 33.67 -12.88
CA LYS A 176 20.95 34.16 -12.37
C LYS A 176 20.40 35.23 -13.34
N PRO A 177 19.14 35.18 -13.77
CA PRO A 177 18.55 36.25 -14.55
C PRO A 177 18.27 37.45 -13.64
N THR A 178 18.82 38.62 -13.97
CA THR A 178 18.42 39.91 -13.40
C THR A 178 17.26 40.48 -14.21
N LEU A 179 16.17 40.80 -13.51
CA LEU A 179 15.04 41.58 -14.00
C LEU A 179 15.48 43.00 -14.34
N LYS A 180 15.82 43.24 -15.61
CA LYS A 180 15.67 44.54 -16.27
C LYS A 180 15.86 44.37 -17.77
N ASP A 181 15.08 45.15 -18.51
CA ASP A 181 15.24 45.51 -19.93
C ASP A 181 14.41 44.69 -20.94
N ALA A 182 13.20 45.20 -21.19
CA ALA A 182 12.52 45.31 -22.51
C ALA A 182 11.09 45.83 -22.26
N ALA A 183 10.95 47.04 -21.73
CA ALA A 183 10.29 48.11 -22.51
C ALA A 183 11.02 48.43 -23.82
N GLU A 184 10.41 48.00 -24.93
CA GLU A 184 10.17 48.79 -26.15
C GLU A 184 8.96 48.18 -26.89
#